data_AF-A0A6H5J542-F1
#
_entry.id   AF-A0A6H5J542-F1
#
_cell.length_a   1.000
_cell.length_b   1.000
_cell.length_c   1.000
_cell.angle_alpha   90.00
_cell.angle_beta   90.00
_cell.angle_gamma   90.00
#
_symmetry.space_group_name_H-M   'P 1'
#
loop_
_entity.id
_entity.type
_entity.pdbx_description
1 polymer ?
#
loop_
_entity_poly.entity_id
_entity_poly.type
_entity_poly.pdbx_seq_one_letter_code
_entity_poly.pdbx_strand_id
1 'polypeptide(L)'
;MSCDSTLLYGAPIWRCATETQAYIRQAEAVHRRACLRVIIGRPHISYDVTYVIAGVPPLTLLADERARIYQRCPEDVKEEERRESLSKWQDRPTSPAYDNGVSSSLARVRTSLPSSNDETVVLLVGLGGSTSGRVPNSLHLFSGFSGSNSPILYVFPPYFRTNNNVYNNSDPPRERAVGEQWGAMESTTDDVKLAIDSINENLSQITTAFNKMANHVNGMDNNCENMWIKMKVMEQTMTFMMEQLESVTKNIMDINVSMKLRDEEESEKAKHERSYEIDVALRRTSYAHVSACPACAPH
;
A
#
# COMPACT_ATOMS: atom_id res chain seq x y z
N MET A 1 -5.78 -8.70 -5.10
CA MET A 1 -6.47 -8.61 -3.80
C MET A 1 -7.86 -8.04 -4.03
N SER A 2 -8.86 -8.90 -4.22
CA SER A 2 -10.25 -8.43 -4.17
C SER A 2 -10.55 -8.15 -2.70
N CYS A 3 -10.51 -6.88 -2.35
CA CYS A 3 -10.93 -6.36 -1.05
C CYS A 3 -12.45 -6.51 -0.95
N ASP A 4 -12.90 -7.75 -0.84
CA ASP A 4 -14.27 -8.13 -0.47
C ASP A 4 -14.45 -7.77 1.00
N SER A 5 -14.41 -6.46 1.26
CA SER A 5 -14.40 -5.86 2.57
C SER A 5 -15.64 -6.28 3.35
N THR A 6 -15.48 -6.48 4.66
CA THR A 6 -16.57 -6.73 5.62
C THR A 6 -17.77 -5.79 5.43
N LEU A 7 -17.50 -4.57 4.94
CA LEU A 7 -18.51 -3.58 4.55
C LEU A 7 -19.52 -4.12 3.53
N LEU A 8 -19.07 -4.82 2.49
CA LEU A 8 -19.89 -5.33 1.40
C LEU A 8 -20.65 -6.62 1.74
N TYR A 9 -20.27 -7.34 2.81
CA TYR A 9 -21.02 -8.51 3.26
C TYR A 9 -22.44 -8.13 3.71
N GLY A 10 -22.57 -6.99 4.40
CA GLY A 10 -23.85 -6.43 4.80
C GLY A 10 -24.57 -5.64 3.70
N ALA A 11 -24.01 -5.53 2.49
CA ALA A 11 -24.55 -4.66 1.44
C ALA A 11 -26.04 -4.87 1.15
N PRO A 12 -26.58 -6.10 1.07
CA PRO A 12 -28.02 -6.30 0.83
C PRO A 12 -28.91 -5.62 1.89
N ILE A 13 -28.42 -5.48 3.13
CA ILE A 13 -29.17 -4.91 4.25
C ILE A 13 -29.14 -3.38 4.20
N TRP A 14 -27.96 -2.79 4.02
CA TRP A 14 -27.80 -1.34 4.06
C TRP A 14 -27.93 -0.66 2.69
N ARG A 15 -28.08 -1.40 1.60
CA ARG A 15 -28.26 -0.83 0.25
C ARG A 15 -29.43 0.16 0.19
N CYS A 16 -30.54 -0.09 0.88
CA CYS A 16 -31.64 0.88 0.95
C CYS A 16 -31.23 2.19 1.65
N ALA A 17 -30.31 2.14 2.63
CA ALA A 17 -29.80 3.33 3.30
C ALA A 17 -28.87 4.18 2.40
N THR A 18 -28.40 3.64 1.27
CA THR A 18 -27.59 4.41 0.29
C THR A 18 -28.39 5.51 -0.41
N GLU A 19 -29.72 5.48 -0.35
CA GLU A 19 -30.59 6.56 -0.82
C GLU A 19 -30.39 7.86 -0.01
N THR A 20 -29.90 7.73 1.23
CA THR A 20 -29.59 8.88 2.08
C THR A 20 -28.12 9.29 1.95
N GLN A 21 -27.89 10.47 1.35
CA GLN A 21 -26.55 11.01 1.10
C GLN A 21 -25.68 11.16 2.36
N ALA A 22 -26.26 11.35 3.54
CA ALA A 22 -25.49 11.49 4.78
C ALA A 22 -24.76 10.20 5.17
N TYR A 23 -25.43 9.05 5.07
CA TYR A 23 -24.85 7.75 5.43
C TYR A 23 -23.82 7.29 4.40
N ILE A 24 -24.11 7.51 3.12
CA ILE A 24 -23.21 7.08 2.05
C ILE A 24 -21.86 7.80 2.08
N ARG A 25 -21.85 9.10 2.44
CA ARG A 25 -20.61 9.90 2.51
C ARG A 25 -19.59 9.31 3.48
N GLN A 26 -20.04 8.78 4.61
CA GLN A 26 -19.15 8.17 5.61
C GLN A 26 -18.55 6.86 5.08
N ALA A 27 -19.39 6.03 4.45
CA ALA A 27 -18.96 4.77 3.87
C ALA A 27 -18.03 4.98 2.65
N GLU A 28 -18.32 5.96 1.80
CA GLU A 28 -17.47 6.37 0.68
C GLU A 28 -16.12 6.90 1.15
N ALA A 29 -16.06 7.63 2.27
CA ALA A 29 -14.80 8.09 2.85
C ALA A 29 -13.93 6.92 3.34
N VAL A 30 -14.52 5.86 3.90
CA VAL A 30 -13.81 4.62 4.26
C VAL A 30 -13.33 3.90 2.99
N HIS A 31 -14.20 3.73 2.01
CA HIS A 31 -13.89 3.06 0.72
C HIS A 31 -12.77 3.79 -0.04
N ARG A 32 -12.82 5.13 -0.09
CA ARG A 32 -11.76 5.96 -0.67
C ARG A 32 -10.44 5.78 0.04
N ARG A 33 -10.42 5.74 1.38
CA ARG A 33 -9.18 5.49 2.14
C ARG A 33 -8.57 4.12 1.81
N ALA A 34 -9.40 3.10 1.62
CA ALA A 34 -8.93 1.79 1.16
C ALA A 34 -8.31 1.87 -0.25
N CYS A 35 -8.98 2.56 -1.19
CA CYS A 35 -8.45 2.77 -2.54
C CYS A 35 -7.13 3.57 -2.56
N LEU A 36 -7.00 4.61 -1.73
CA LEU A 36 -5.77 5.40 -1.62
C LEU A 36 -4.58 4.57 -1.12
N ARG A 37 -4.81 3.58 -0.25
CA ARG A 37 -3.75 2.63 0.17
C ARG A 37 -3.27 1.77 -0.99
N VAL A 38 -4.17 1.37 -1.89
CA VAL A 38 -3.81 0.60 -3.10
C VAL A 38 -3.00 1.45 -4.07
N ILE A 39 -3.35 2.73 -4.23
CA ILE A 39 -2.70 3.62 -5.20
C ILE A 39 -1.29 4.05 -4.74
N ILE A 40 -0.93 3.86 -3.46
CA ILE A 40 0.34 4.35 -2.86
C ILE A 40 0.59 5.81 -3.29
N GLY A 41 -0.47 6.63 -3.27
CA GLY A 41 -0.51 7.92 -3.96
C GLY A 41 -0.94 9.08 -3.07
N ARG A 42 -0.77 10.29 -3.61
CA ARG A 42 -1.03 11.55 -2.88
C ARG A 42 -2.51 11.69 -2.48
N PRO A 43 -2.81 12.26 -1.29
CA PRO A 43 -4.16 12.32 -0.71
C PRO A 43 -5.14 13.29 -1.41
N HIS A 44 -4.69 14.02 -2.45
CA HIS A 44 -5.45 15.12 -3.07
C HIS A 44 -6.29 14.70 -4.29
N ILE A 45 -6.36 13.41 -4.60
CA ILE A 45 -7.11 12.91 -5.76
C ILE A 45 -8.61 12.97 -5.45
N SER A 46 -9.43 13.44 -6.39
CA SER A 46 -10.90 13.44 -6.23
C SER A 46 -11.44 12.01 -6.05
N TYR A 47 -12.65 11.88 -5.48
CA TYR A 47 -13.28 10.58 -5.26
C TYR A 47 -13.35 9.76 -6.54
N ASP A 48 -13.91 10.33 -7.61
CA ASP A 48 -14.10 9.64 -8.89
C ASP A 48 -12.78 9.16 -9.50
N VAL A 49 -11.75 10.01 -9.48
CA VAL A 49 -10.43 9.67 -10.06
C VAL A 49 -9.73 8.61 -9.20
N THR A 50 -9.92 8.61 -7.88
CA THR A 50 -9.35 7.61 -6.98
C THR A 50 -9.88 6.21 -7.33
N TYR A 51 -11.18 6.09 -7.61
CA TYR A 51 -11.78 4.80 -8.00
C TYR A 51 -11.24 4.29 -9.34
N VAL A 52 -11.09 5.19 -10.32
CA VAL A 52 -10.54 4.85 -11.64
C VAL A 52 -9.08 4.40 -11.54
N ILE A 53 -8.22 5.13 -10.83
CA ILE A 53 -6.80 4.78 -10.69
C ILE A 53 -6.63 3.49 -9.87
N ALA A 54 -7.46 3.27 -8.86
CA ALA A 54 -7.43 2.04 -8.07
C ALA A 54 -7.96 0.83 -8.84
N GLY A 55 -8.68 1.03 -9.96
CA GLY A 55 -9.39 -0.03 -10.66
C GLY A 55 -10.53 -0.64 -9.84
N VAL A 56 -11.10 0.13 -8.90
CA VAL A 56 -12.16 -0.32 -7.98
C VAL A 56 -13.43 0.49 -8.24
N PRO A 57 -14.58 -0.14 -8.54
CA PRO A 57 -15.82 0.59 -8.75
C PRO A 57 -16.27 1.39 -7.50
N PRO A 58 -17.05 2.47 -7.70
CA PRO A 58 -17.68 3.20 -6.61
C PRO A 58 -18.48 2.30 -5.67
N LEU A 59 -18.49 2.64 -4.38
CA LEU A 59 -19.13 1.84 -3.34
C LEU A 59 -20.62 1.57 -3.62
N THR A 60 -21.32 2.54 -4.19
CA THR A 60 -22.76 2.44 -4.51
C THR A 60 -23.03 1.33 -5.52
N LEU A 61 -22.22 1.27 -6.58
CA LEU A 61 -22.33 0.26 -7.63
C LEU A 61 -21.99 -1.14 -7.07
N LEU A 62 -20.97 -1.23 -6.21
CA LEU A 62 -20.62 -2.48 -5.53
C LEU A 62 -21.72 -2.95 -4.58
N ALA A 63 -22.37 -2.03 -3.87
CA ALA A 63 -23.49 -2.36 -2.98
C ALA A 63 -24.68 -2.90 -3.77
N ASP A 64 -25.02 -2.25 -4.88
CA ASP A 64 -26.07 -2.68 -5.79
C ASP A 64 -25.74 -4.04 -6.44
N GLU A 65 -24.49 -4.26 -6.87
CA GLU A 65 -24.02 -5.56 -7.37
C GLU A 65 -24.27 -6.68 -6.35
N ARG A 66 -23.83 -6.46 -5.11
CA ARG A 66 -23.97 -7.45 -4.03
C ARG A 66 -25.42 -7.69 -3.65
N ALA A 67 -26.25 -6.66 -3.66
CA ALA A 67 -27.68 -6.80 -3.43
C ALA A 67 -28.35 -7.64 -4.53
N ARG A 68 -28.00 -7.43 -5.81
CA ARG A 68 -28.52 -8.23 -6.93
C ARG A 68 -28.05 -9.68 -6.89
N ILE A 69 -26.77 -9.92 -6.60
CA ILE A 69 -26.22 -11.28 -6.42
C ILE A 69 -26.95 -12.01 -5.28
N TYR A 70 -27.14 -11.35 -4.14
CA TYR A 70 -27.83 -11.94 -2.99
C TYR A 70 -29.28 -12.33 -3.32
N GLN A 71 -29.96 -11.52 -4.12
CA GLN A 71 -31.34 -11.80 -4.57
C GLN A 71 -31.42 -12.93 -5.61
N ARG A 72 -30.37 -13.17 -6.40
CA ARG A 72 -30.41 -14.06 -7.58
C ARG A 72 -29.86 -15.49 -7.37
N CYS A 73 -29.35 -15.84 -6.18
CA CYS A 73 -28.68 -17.12 -5.88
C CYS A 73 -27.38 -17.35 -6.69
N PRO A 74 -26.37 -18.08 -6.16
CA PRO A 74 -25.01 -17.53 -6.20
C PRO A 74 -24.08 -17.97 -7.36
N GLU A 75 -24.25 -19.12 -8.01
CA GLU A 75 -23.06 -19.72 -8.65
C GLU A 75 -22.74 -19.26 -10.07
N ASP A 76 -23.77 -18.97 -10.89
CA ASP A 76 -23.55 -18.57 -12.30
C ASP A 76 -23.79 -17.07 -12.56
N VAL A 77 -24.29 -16.34 -11.56
CA VAL A 77 -24.80 -14.96 -11.76
C VAL A 77 -23.74 -13.89 -11.42
N LYS A 78 -22.70 -14.24 -10.67
CA LYS A 78 -21.71 -13.27 -10.16
C LYS A 78 -20.95 -12.55 -11.27
N GLU A 79 -20.53 -13.26 -12.31
CA GLU A 79 -19.74 -12.67 -13.39
C GLU A 79 -20.59 -11.79 -14.31
N GLU A 80 -21.85 -12.20 -14.54
CA GLU A 80 -22.82 -11.39 -15.29
C GLU A 80 -23.09 -10.06 -14.59
N GLU A 81 -23.35 -10.12 -13.28
CA GLU A 81 -23.61 -8.93 -12.45
C GLU A 81 -22.41 -8.00 -12.37
N ARG A 82 -21.20 -8.57 -12.28
CA ARG A 82 -19.97 -7.79 -12.33
C ARG A 82 -19.81 -7.09 -13.67
N ARG A 83 -20.06 -7.78 -14.78
CA ARG A 83 -19.98 -7.20 -16.12
C ARG A 83 -21.00 -6.07 -16.29
N GLU A 84 -22.22 -6.26 -15.81
CA GLU A 84 -23.25 -5.21 -15.83
C GLU A 84 -22.83 -4.00 -14.97
N SER A 85 -22.31 -4.23 -13.77
CA SER A 85 -21.80 -3.16 -12.89
C SER A 85 -20.62 -2.39 -13.50
N LEU A 86 -19.69 -3.09 -14.17
CA LEU A 86 -18.57 -2.46 -14.87
C LEU A 86 -19.05 -1.66 -16.09
N SER A 87 -20.02 -2.16 -16.85
CA SER A 87 -20.64 -1.40 -17.94
C SER A 87 -21.27 -0.12 -17.41
N LYS A 88 -22.09 -0.21 -16.37
CA LYS A 88 -22.70 0.96 -15.71
C LYS A 88 -21.66 1.94 -15.19
N TRP A 89 -20.52 1.46 -14.69
CA TRP A 89 -19.43 2.32 -14.24
C TRP A 89 -18.77 3.05 -15.39
N GLN A 90 -18.50 2.37 -16.50
CA GLN A 90 -17.92 2.96 -17.71
C GLN A 90 -18.87 3.96 -18.38
N ASP A 91 -20.18 3.72 -18.31
CA ASP A 91 -21.21 4.58 -18.89
C ASP A 91 -21.53 5.80 -17.99
N ARG A 92 -21.08 5.80 -16.73
CA ARG A 92 -21.34 6.91 -15.81
C ARG A 92 -20.52 8.13 -16.26
N PRO A 93 -21.16 9.24 -16.67
CA PRO A 93 -20.43 10.47 -16.94
C PRO A 93 -19.74 10.91 -15.64
N THR A 94 -18.42 11.15 -15.70
CA THR A 94 -17.70 11.81 -14.62
C THR A 94 -18.41 13.13 -14.32
N SER A 95 -18.73 13.37 -13.06
CA SER A 95 -19.61 14.46 -12.63
C SER A 95 -19.22 15.81 -13.27
N PRO A 96 -20.19 16.63 -13.73
CA PRO A 96 -19.93 17.94 -14.34
C PRO A 96 -19.33 18.98 -13.38
N ALA A 97 -19.18 18.67 -12.09
CA ALA A 97 -18.63 19.58 -11.09
C ALA A 97 -17.15 19.97 -11.31
N TYR A 98 -16.45 19.33 -12.27
CA TYR A 98 -15.07 19.64 -12.64
C TYR A 98 -14.85 19.61 -14.16
N ASP A 99 -15.75 20.22 -14.93
CA ASP A 99 -15.54 20.46 -16.37
C ASP A 99 -14.58 21.65 -16.62
N ASN A 100 -13.33 21.52 -16.14
CA ASN A 100 -12.25 22.48 -16.41
C ASN A 100 -11.41 22.06 -17.65
N GLY A 101 -12.03 21.39 -18.64
CA GLY A 101 -11.36 21.06 -19.91
C GLY A 101 -10.60 19.73 -19.95
N VAL A 102 -10.86 18.81 -19.01
CA VAL A 102 -10.31 17.43 -19.05
C VAL A 102 -11.33 16.42 -19.63
N SER A 103 -12.51 16.90 -20.05
CA SER A 103 -13.62 16.11 -20.55
C SER A 103 -13.39 15.63 -21.99
N SER A 104 -12.68 14.51 -22.12
CA SER A 104 -12.80 13.48 -23.18
C SER A 104 -11.65 12.47 -23.12
N SER A 105 -10.57 12.78 -22.37
CA SER A 105 -9.30 12.04 -22.46
C SER A 105 -9.10 10.99 -21.37
N LEU A 106 -9.93 10.98 -20.32
CA LEU A 106 -9.84 10.00 -19.23
C LEU A 106 -10.51 8.69 -19.65
N ALA A 107 -9.78 7.99 -20.50
CA ALA A 107 -9.67 6.55 -20.63
C ALA A 107 -10.95 5.72 -20.42
N ARG A 108 -11.45 5.18 -21.54
CA ARG A 108 -12.12 3.87 -21.57
C ARG A 108 -11.14 2.85 -20.96
N VAL A 109 -11.24 2.62 -19.65
CA VAL A 109 -10.46 1.59 -18.96
C VAL A 109 -10.98 0.23 -19.43
N ARG A 110 -10.33 -0.32 -20.45
CA ARG A 110 -10.51 -1.73 -20.82
C ARG A 110 -9.76 -2.56 -19.78
N THR A 111 -10.46 -2.98 -18.73
CA THR A 111 -10.04 -4.16 -17.97
C THR A 111 -10.35 -5.37 -18.85
N SER A 112 -9.38 -5.85 -19.64
CA SER A 112 -9.48 -7.21 -20.16
C SER A 112 -9.37 -8.15 -18.97
N LEU A 113 -10.44 -8.91 -18.71
CA LEU A 113 -10.36 -10.06 -17.81
C LEU A 113 -9.32 -11.03 -18.38
N PRO A 114 -8.45 -11.63 -17.55
CA PRO A 114 -7.40 -12.52 -18.04
C PRO A 114 -8.03 -13.82 -18.53
N SER A 115 -8.27 -13.91 -19.84
CA SER A 115 -8.41 -15.18 -20.54
C SER A 115 -7.00 -15.65 -20.88
N SER A 116 -6.45 -16.53 -20.06
CA SER A 116 -5.32 -17.42 -20.38
C SER A 116 -4.10 -16.78 -21.06
N ASN A 117 -3.10 -16.48 -20.21
CA ASN A 117 -1.67 -16.30 -20.48
C ASN A 117 -1.24 -15.05 -21.28
N ASP A 118 -0.46 -14.21 -20.58
CA ASP A 118 0.51 -13.23 -21.09
C ASP A 118 0.00 -11.95 -21.78
N GLU A 119 -0.80 -11.13 -21.09
CA GLU A 119 -0.88 -9.70 -21.43
C GLU A 119 -0.66 -8.78 -20.22
N THR A 120 0.33 -7.89 -20.39
CA THR A 120 0.66 -6.79 -19.47
C THR A 120 -0.28 -5.61 -19.76
N VAL A 121 -1.05 -5.16 -18.77
CA VAL A 121 -1.91 -3.97 -18.91
C VAL A 121 -1.07 -2.72 -18.67
N VAL A 122 -0.79 -1.96 -19.73
CA VAL A 122 -0.12 -0.65 -19.65
C VAL A 122 -1.19 0.44 -19.53
N LEU A 123 -1.31 1.07 -18.36
CA LEU A 123 -2.15 2.25 -18.16
C LEU A 123 -1.38 3.50 -18.60
N LEU A 124 -1.67 4.02 -19.79
CA LEU A 124 -1.21 5.33 -20.24
C LEU A 124 -2.18 6.41 -19.75
N VAL A 125 -1.79 7.15 -18.72
CA VAL A 125 -2.48 8.37 -18.28
C VAL A 125 -1.77 9.57 -18.88
N GLY A 126 -2.26 10.05 -20.02
CA GLY A 126 -1.79 11.29 -20.64
C GLY A 126 -2.39 12.51 -19.93
N LEU A 127 -1.63 13.18 -19.07
CA LEU A 127 -2.01 14.49 -18.54
C LEU A 127 -1.67 15.57 -19.58
N GLY A 128 -2.59 15.82 -20.52
CA GLY A 128 -2.48 16.89 -21.50
C GLY A 128 -2.77 18.25 -20.87
N GLY A 129 -1.74 18.94 -20.40
CA GLY A 129 -1.82 20.36 -20.04
C GLY A 129 -1.67 21.23 -21.29
N SER A 130 -2.75 21.89 -21.72
CA SER A 130 -2.67 22.97 -22.71
C SER A 130 -2.17 24.23 -22.03
N THR A 131 -0.89 24.55 -22.19
CA THR A 131 -0.40 25.93 -22.01
C THR A 131 0.32 26.34 -23.29
N SER A 132 -0.16 27.43 -23.87
CA SER A 132 0.44 28.03 -25.05
C SER A 132 1.89 28.40 -24.75
N GLY A 133 2.82 27.92 -25.58
CA GLY A 133 4.14 28.52 -25.74
C GLY A 133 5.12 28.26 -24.59
N ARG A 134 5.58 27.02 -24.45
CA ARG A 134 6.99 26.67 -24.15
C ARG A 134 7.17 25.16 -24.32
N VAL A 135 8.28 24.78 -24.95
CA VAL A 135 8.64 23.39 -25.30
C VAL A 135 8.59 22.49 -24.05
N PRO A 136 7.87 21.35 -24.06
CA PRO A 136 7.91 20.44 -22.93
C PRO A 136 9.19 19.59 -22.99
N ASN A 137 9.86 19.49 -21.83
CA ASN A 137 10.89 18.49 -21.60
C ASN A 137 10.26 17.10 -21.79
N SER A 138 10.85 16.31 -22.67
CA SER A 138 10.41 14.95 -22.99
C SER A 138 10.51 14.04 -21.76
N LEU A 139 9.38 13.46 -21.37
CA LEU A 139 9.32 12.36 -20.39
C LEU A 139 9.62 11.07 -21.17
N HIS A 140 10.83 10.54 -21.04
CA HIS A 140 11.21 9.26 -21.63
C HIS A 140 10.82 8.13 -20.67
N LEU A 141 9.80 7.35 -21.04
CA LEU A 141 9.50 6.06 -20.42
C LEU A 141 10.39 4.99 -21.07
N PHE A 142 11.26 4.36 -20.28
CA PHE A 142 12.00 3.17 -20.70
C PHE A 142 11.28 1.92 -20.17
N SER A 143 10.96 0.99 -21.08
CA SER A 143 10.58 -0.38 -20.69
C SER A 143 11.85 -1.22 -20.53
N GLY A 144 12.08 -1.74 -19.34
CA GLY A 144 13.10 -2.76 -19.07
C GLY A 144 12.46 -3.99 -18.44
N PHE A 145 12.75 -5.17 -18.98
CA PHE A 145 12.37 -6.44 -18.39
C PHE A 145 13.31 -6.79 -17.24
N SER A 146 12.77 -7.09 -16.07
CA SER A 146 13.44 -7.88 -15.03
C SER A 146 12.53 -9.06 -14.73
N GLY A 147 13.07 -10.27 -14.78
CA GLY A 147 12.34 -11.54 -14.78
C GLY A 147 11.68 -11.96 -13.46
N SER A 148 10.95 -11.05 -12.80
CA SER A 148 10.03 -11.41 -11.72
C SER A 148 8.62 -10.88 -12.02
N ASN A 149 7.62 -11.77 -11.92
CA ASN A 149 6.24 -11.58 -12.34
C ASN A 149 5.45 -10.58 -11.48
N SER A 150 5.89 -9.32 -11.40
CA SER A 150 5.14 -8.25 -10.74
C SER A 150 5.42 -6.91 -11.45
N PRO A 151 4.39 -6.18 -11.92
CA PRO A 151 4.60 -4.84 -12.44
C PRO A 151 4.95 -3.89 -11.28
N ILE A 152 6.21 -3.47 -11.20
CA ILE A 152 6.67 -2.41 -10.29
C ILE A 152 6.64 -1.08 -11.06
N LEU A 153 5.77 -0.17 -10.63
CA LEU A 153 5.73 1.19 -11.14
C LEU A 153 6.84 2.01 -10.47
N TYR A 154 7.98 2.18 -11.15
CA TYR A 154 9.04 3.07 -10.65
C TYR A 154 8.72 4.52 -11.02
N VAL A 155 8.41 5.34 -10.01
CA VAL A 155 8.40 6.80 -10.12
C VAL A 155 9.71 7.31 -9.52
N PHE A 156 10.70 7.60 -10.36
CA PHE A 156 11.96 8.20 -9.88
C PHE A 156 11.77 9.71 -9.63
N PRO A 157 12.22 10.25 -8.48
CA PRO A 157 12.35 11.69 -8.30
C PRO A 157 13.48 12.23 -9.19
N PRO A 158 13.34 13.45 -9.75
CA PRO A 158 14.22 13.96 -10.78
C PRO A 158 15.52 14.55 -10.21
N TYR A 159 16.30 13.84 -9.38
CA TYR A 159 17.64 14.27 -8.99
C TYR A 159 18.54 13.07 -8.62
N PHE A 160 19.04 12.34 -9.62
CA PHE A 160 20.26 11.55 -9.46
C PHE A 160 21.12 11.73 -10.70
N ARG A 161 22.15 12.57 -10.56
CA ARG A 161 23.25 12.68 -11.52
C ARG A 161 24.47 12.11 -10.80
N THR A 162 24.74 10.82 -10.99
CA THR A 162 25.99 10.24 -10.51
C THR A 162 27.07 10.58 -11.51
N ASN A 163 28.07 11.31 -11.02
CA ASN A 163 29.26 11.64 -11.77
C ASN A 163 30.19 10.43 -11.69
N ASN A 164 30.21 9.60 -12.73
CA ASN A 164 31.17 8.52 -12.86
C ASN A 164 32.52 9.12 -13.27
N ASN A 165 33.42 9.33 -12.31
CA ASN A 165 34.85 9.13 -12.56
C ASN A 165 35.68 9.14 -11.28
N VAL A 166 36.71 8.29 -11.31
CA VAL A 166 37.82 8.15 -10.36
C VAL A 166 37.51 7.30 -9.12
N TYR A 167 37.92 6.02 -9.17
CA TYR A 167 38.74 5.42 -8.11
C TYR A 167 39.58 4.29 -8.70
N ASN A 168 40.89 4.55 -8.83
CA ASN A 168 41.90 3.52 -8.96
C ASN A 168 42.36 3.10 -7.56
N ASN A 169 42.62 1.79 -7.45
CA ASN A 169 43.08 1.01 -6.31
C ASN A 169 44.05 1.69 -5.32
N SER A 170 43.83 1.46 -4.02
CA SER A 170 44.73 0.72 -3.10
C SER A 170 44.45 1.13 -1.64
N ASP A 171 43.56 0.44 -0.94
CA ASP A 171 43.48 0.48 0.55
C ASP A 171 42.59 -0.67 1.08
N PRO A 172 43.11 -1.64 1.86
CA PRO A 172 42.32 -2.44 2.79
C PRO A 172 42.43 -1.81 4.20
N PRO A 173 41.32 -1.58 4.93
CA PRO A 173 40.67 -2.69 5.64
C PRO A 173 39.14 -2.49 5.74
N ARG A 174 38.37 -2.93 4.74
CA ARG A 174 36.89 -2.87 4.79
C ARG A 174 36.23 -4.14 5.33
N GLU A 175 36.92 -5.27 5.37
CA GLU A 175 36.31 -6.56 5.73
C GLU A 175 35.84 -6.63 7.20
N ARG A 176 36.47 -5.88 8.12
CA ARG A 176 36.10 -5.91 9.53
C ARG A 176 34.85 -5.07 9.86
N ALA A 177 34.66 -3.94 9.17
CA ALA A 177 33.47 -3.09 9.32
C ALA A 177 32.22 -3.71 8.67
N VAL A 178 32.40 -4.45 7.57
CA VAL A 178 31.30 -5.19 6.93
C VAL A 178 30.80 -6.31 7.86
N GLY A 179 31.68 -7.01 8.58
CA GLY A 179 31.25 -8.06 9.52
C GLY A 179 30.38 -7.55 10.67
N GLU A 180 30.70 -6.39 11.25
CA GLU A 180 29.90 -5.79 12.34
C GLU A 180 28.55 -5.25 11.85
N GLN A 181 28.51 -4.70 10.64
CA GLN A 181 27.27 -4.18 10.05
C GLN A 181 26.30 -5.31 9.65
N TRP A 182 26.82 -6.45 9.19
CA TRP A 182 26.01 -7.63 8.90
C TRP A 182 25.46 -8.29 10.17
N GLY A 183 26.23 -8.35 11.25
CA GLY A 183 25.74 -8.89 12.54
C GLY A 183 24.58 -8.09 13.15
N ALA A 184 24.58 -6.76 13.00
CA ALA A 184 23.47 -5.91 13.43
C ALA A 184 22.20 -6.10 12.57
N MET A 185 22.38 -6.36 11.27
CA MET A 185 21.27 -6.62 10.35
C MET A 185 20.64 -8.02 10.57
N GLU A 186 21.45 -9.00 10.99
CA GLU A 186 20.95 -10.33 11.35
C GLU A 186 20.13 -10.29 12.64
N SER A 187 20.60 -9.56 13.66
CA SER A 187 19.88 -9.38 14.94
C SER A 187 18.50 -8.71 14.76
N THR A 188 18.38 -7.73 13.88
CA THR A 188 17.11 -7.03 13.62
C THR A 188 16.11 -7.90 12.86
N THR A 189 16.62 -8.81 12.02
CA THR A 189 15.78 -9.77 11.30
C THR A 189 15.12 -10.76 12.26
N ASP A 190 15.80 -11.13 13.35
CA ASP A 190 15.28 -12.08 14.33
C ASP A 190 14.19 -11.48 15.24
N ASP A 191 14.32 -10.22 15.64
CA ASP A 191 13.26 -9.51 16.39
C ASP A 191 11.96 -9.41 15.59
N VAL A 192 12.08 -9.11 14.29
CA VAL A 192 10.92 -9.03 13.39
C VAL A 192 10.28 -10.39 13.18
N LYS A 193 11.08 -11.47 13.04
CA LYS A 193 10.56 -12.84 12.96
C LYS A 193 9.80 -13.22 14.23
N LEU A 194 10.37 -12.97 15.41
CA LEU A 194 9.71 -13.26 16.68
C LEU A 194 8.37 -12.53 16.83
N ALA A 195 8.29 -11.28 16.38
CA ALA A 195 7.05 -10.52 16.37
C ALA A 195 6.01 -11.12 15.40
N ILE A 196 6.43 -11.51 14.19
CA ILE A 196 5.56 -12.15 13.20
C ILE A 196 5.04 -13.50 13.72
N ASP A 197 5.91 -14.32 14.31
CA ASP A 197 5.53 -15.62 14.87
C ASP A 197 4.53 -15.46 16.03
N SER A 198 4.73 -14.45 16.89
CA SER A 198 3.77 -14.10 17.94
C SER A 198 2.40 -13.69 17.38
N ILE A 199 2.36 -12.92 16.28
CA ILE A 199 1.11 -12.54 15.61
C ILE A 199 0.42 -13.79 15.03
N ASN A 200 1.17 -14.67 14.37
CA ASN A 200 0.62 -15.89 13.78
C ASN A 200 0.05 -16.85 14.83
N GLU A 201 0.73 -17.00 15.97
CA GLU A 201 0.26 -17.78 17.12
C GLU A 201 -1.08 -17.23 17.64
N ASN A 202 -1.19 -15.91 17.82
CA ASN A 202 -2.43 -15.26 18.26
C ASN A 202 -3.58 -15.47 17.25
N LEU A 203 -3.31 -15.33 15.95
CA LEU A 203 -4.31 -15.56 14.89
C LEU A 203 -4.79 -17.02 14.86
N SER A 204 -3.87 -17.97 15.10
CA SER A 204 -4.20 -19.39 15.21
C SER A 204 -5.13 -19.68 16.39
N GLN A 205 -4.87 -19.08 17.56
CA GLN A 205 -5.71 -19.21 18.75
C GLN A 205 -7.11 -18.63 18.52
N ILE A 206 -7.20 -17.45 17.89
CA ILE A 206 -8.49 -16.82 17.53
C ILE A 206 -9.29 -17.70 16.58
N THR A 207 -8.64 -18.24 15.54
CA THR A 207 -9.28 -19.12 14.55
C THR A 207 -9.80 -20.40 15.21
N THR A 208 -9.02 -20.99 16.11
CA THR A 208 -9.41 -22.18 16.86
C THR A 208 -10.61 -21.91 17.78
N ALA A 209 -10.59 -20.78 18.49
CA ALA A 209 -11.72 -20.35 19.33
C ALA A 209 -12.98 -20.14 18.50
N PHE A 210 -12.88 -19.46 17.36
CA PHE A 210 -13.99 -19.21 16.45
C PHE A 210 -14.61 -20.53 15.94
N ASN A 211 -13.79 -21.46 15.47
CA ASN A 211 -14.26 -22.77 15.00
C ASN A 211 -14.97 -23.56 16.11
N LYS A 212 -14.45 -23.52 17.34
CA LYS A 212 -15.10 -24.17 18.49
C LYS A 212 -16.48 -23.58 18.79
N MET A 213 -16.63 -22.27 18.66
CA MET A 213 -17.90 -21.58 18.88
C MET A 213 -18.89 -21.81 17.74
N ALA A 214 -18.44 -21.77 16.49
CA ALA A 214 -19.26 -22.11 15.33
C ALA A 214 -19.84 -23.53 15.44
N ASN A 215 -19.00 -24.50 15.84
CA ASN A 215 -19.43 -25.88 16.08
C ASN A 215 -20.47 -25.97 17.22
N HIS A 216 -20.31 -25.19 18.28
CA HIS A 216 -21.28 -25.13 19.38
C HIS A 216 -22.63 -24.56 18.94
N VAL A 217 -22.62 -23.47 18.17
CA VAL A 217 -23.84 -22.82 17.64
C VAL A 217 -24.57 -23.74 16.66
N ASN A 218 -23.84 -24.47 15.82
CA ASN A 218 -24.41 -25.44 14.87
C ASN A 218 -25.07 -26.63 15.57
N GLY A 219 -24.64 -26.99 16.79
CA GLY A 219 -25.21 -28.08 17.58
C GLY A 219 -26.46 -27.71 18.39
N MET A 220 -26.86 -26.44 18.43
CA MET A 220 -28.05 -25.99 19.17
C MET A 220 -29.33 -26.11 18.33
N ASP A 221 -30.34 -26.83 18.84
CA ASP A 221 -31.65 -26.97 18.21
C ASP A 221 -32.30 -25.61 17.90
N ASN A 222 -33.00 -25.52 16.77
CA ASN A 222 -33.58 -24.28 16.22
C ASN A 222 -34.86 -23.80 16.94
N ASN A 223 -35.04 -24.13 18.21
CA ASN A 223 -36.18 -23.64 18.98
C ASN A 223 -36.03 -22.13 19.28
N CYS A 224 -37.13 -21.40 19.31
CA CYS A 224 -37.16 -19.93 19.43
C CYS A 224 -36.45 -19.41 20.69
N GLU A 225 -36.49 -20.17 21.80
CA GLU A 225 -35.77 -19.82 23.04
C GLU A 225 -34.24 -19.84 22.87
N ASN A 226 -33.71 -20.70 22.00
CA ASN A 226 -32.27 -20.80 21.73
C ASN A 226 -31.78 -19.67 20.82
N MET A 227 -32.66 -18.96 20.11
CA MET A 227 -32.25 -17.93 19.15
C MET A 227 -31.67 -16.69 19.85
N TRP A 228 -32.23 -16.29 21.00
CA TRP A 228 -31.68 -15.18 21.79
C TRP A 228 -30.31 -15.54 22.38
N ILE A 229 -30.12 -16.79 22.82
CA ILE A 229 -28.83 -17.29 23.31
C ILE A 229 -27.79 -17.28 22.18
N LYS A 230 -28.14 -17.78 20.98
CA LYS A 230 -27.27 -17.71 19.79
C LYS A 230 -26.86 -16.27 19.47
N MET A 231 -27.80 -15.33 19.54
CA MET A 231 -27.53 -13.92 19.26
C MET A 231 -26.61 -13.28 20.32
N LYS A 232 -26.79 -13.60 21.61
CA LYS A 232 -25.89 -13.13 22.68
C LYS A 232 -24.49 -13.71 22.59
N VAL A 233 -24.36 -14.98 22.21
CA VAL A 233 -23.05 -15.62 21.96
C VAL A 233 -22.36 -14.96 20.77
N MET A 234 -23.09 -14.67 19.68
CA MET A 234 -22.55 -13.91 18.54
C MET A 234 -22.09 -12.50 18.91
N GLU A 235 -22.86 -11.79 19.74
CA GLU A 235 -22.51 -10.45 20.20
C GLU A 235 -21.20 -10.48 21.03
N GLN A 236 -21.11 -11.38 22.02
CA GLN A 236 -19.90 -11.52 22.84
C GLN A 236 -18.68 -11.91 22.02
N THR A 237 -18.85 -12.79 21.03
CA THR A 237 -17.75 -13.22 20.16
C THR A 237 -17.29 -12.13 19.22
N MET A 238 -18.19 -11.32 18.66
CA MET A 238 -17.80 -10.15 17.90
C MET A 238 -17.02 -9.14 18.75
N THR A 239 -17.45 -8.88 19.99
CA THR A 239 -16.73 -7.98 20.89
C THR A 239 -15.32 -8.50 21.18
N PHE A 240 -15.18 -9.79 21.51
CA PHE A 240 -13.86 -10.39 21.73
C PHE A 240 -12.97 -10.30 20.49
N MET A 241 -13.50 -10.60 19.30
CA MET A 241 -12.73 -10.48 18.05
C MET A 241 -12.29 -9.05 17.77
N MET A 242 -13.13 -8.05 18.07
CA MET A 242 -12.77 -6.64 17.92
C MET A 242 -11.65 -6.23 18.88
N GLU A 243 -11.70 -6.65 20.14
CA GLU A 243 -10.63 -6.41 21.12
C GLU A 243 -9.29 -7.04 20.69
N GLN A 244 -9.32 -8.26 20.16
CA GLN A 244 -8.12 -8.92 19.64
C GLN A 244 -7.56 -8.19 18.41
N LEU A 245 -8.42 -7.72 17.51
CA LEU A 245 -8.01 -6.93 16.34
C LEU A 245 -7.38 -5.59 16.74
N GLU A 246 -7.93 -4.92 17.74
CA GLU A 246 -7.35 -3.69 18.30
C GLU A 246 -5.96 -3.94 18.90
N SER A 247 -5.80 -5.04 19.65
CA SER A 247 -4.50 -5.47 20.20
C SER A 247 -3.46 -5.72 19.11
N VAL A 248 -3.80 -6.50 18.08
CA VAL A 248 -2.90 -6.77 16.94
C VAL A 248 -2.54 -5.47 16.21
N THR A 249 -3.52 -4.59 16.01
CA THR A 249 -3.30 -3.31 15.34
C THR A 249 -2.35 -2.42 16.14
N LYS A 250 -2.49 -2.39 17.47
CA LYS A 250 -1.58 -1.66 18.36
C LYS A 250 -0.16 -2.21 18.28
N ASN A 251 0.01 -3.53 18.34
CA ASN A 251 1.33 -4.16 18.22
C ASN A 251 2.00 -3.83 16.88
N ILE A 252 1.25 -3.86 15.77
CA ILE A 252 1.77 -3.47 14.45
C ILE A 252 2.22 -2.01 14.44
N MET A 253 1.44 -1.11 15.04
CA MET A 253 1.82 0.32 15.13
C MET A 253 3.09 0.50 15.95
N ASP A 254 3.21 -0.16 17.10
CA ASP A 254 4.39 -0.08 17.96
C ASP A 254 5.66 -0.59 17.24
N ILE A 255 5.55 -1.70 16.48
CA ILE A 255 6.63 -2.19 15.62
C ILE A 255 7.01 -1.14 14.59
N ASN A 256 6.03 -0.55 13.90
CA ASN A 256 6.28 0.42 12.84
C ASN A 256 6.93 1.72 13.38
N VAL A 257 6.54 2.15 14.58
CA VAL A 257 7.18 3.26 15.29
C VAL A 257 8.61 2.90 15.67
N SER A 258 8.86 1.69 16.18
CA SER A 258 10.21 1.24 16.54
C SER A 258 11.15 1.14 15.33
N MET A 259 10.63 0.78 14.15
CA MET A 259 11.40 0.75 12.91
C MET A 259 11.79 2.16 12.47
N LYS A 260 10.85 3.10 12.50
CA LYS A 260 11.15 4.51 12.15
C LYS A 260 12.18 5.15 13.05
N LEU A 261 12.09 4.93 14.37
CA LEU A 261 13.07 5.48 15.30
C LEU A 261 14.48 4.93 15.05
N ARG A 262 14.58 3.65 14.65
CA ARG A 262 15.86 3.05 14.25
C ARG A 262 16.39 3.63 12.94
N ASP A 263 15.56 3.83 11.93
CA ASP A 263 15.97 4.47 10.67
C ASP A 263 16.50 5.91 10.91
N GLU A 264 15.87 6.64 11.83
CA GLU A 264 16.32 7.97 12.25
C GLU A 264 17.66 7.92 12.98
N GLU A 265 17.84 6.97 13.91
CA GLU A 265 19.10 6.76 14.63
C GLU A 265 20.26 6.36 13.69
N GLU A 266 20.02 5.44 12.76
CA GLU A 266 20.99 5.04 11.74
C GLU A 266 21.34 6.21 10.81
N SER A 267 20.35 7.02 10.43
CA SER A 267 20.58 8.22 9.64
C SER A 267 21.45 9.24 10.39
N GLU A 268 21.25 9.43 11.69
CA GLU A 268 22.07 10.35 12.48
C GLU A 268 23.50 9.81 12.68
N LYS A 269 23.65 8.51 12.92
CA LYS A 269 24.96 7.85 12.98
C LYS A 269 25.74 8.02 11.68
N ALA A 270 25.08 7.83 10.53
CA ALA A 270 25.69 8.02 9.21
C ALA A 270 26.10 9.49 8.95
N LYS A 271 25.33 10.46 9.44
CA LYS A 271 25.72 11.89 9.38
C LYS A 271 26.95 12.16 10.23
N HIS A 272 27.01 11.61 11.45
CA HIS A 272 28.15 11.78 12.35
C HIS A 272 29.43 11.17 11.76
N GLU A 273 29.35 9.97 11.19
CA GLU A 273 30.47 9.30 10.54
C GLU A 273 31.00 10.11 9.34
N ARG A 274 30.10 10.61 8.46
CA ARG A 274 30.50 11.50 7.36
C ARG A 274 31.15 12.80 7.85
N SER A 275 30.65 13.39 8.93
CA SER A 275 31.25 14.59 9.52
C SER A 275 32.67 14.30 10.01
N TYR A 276 32.87 13.16 10.66
CA TYR A 276 34.18 12.72 11.12
C TYR A 276 35.16 12.48 9.95
N GLU A 277 34.71 11.81 8.88
CA GLU A 277 35.52 11.59 7.68
C GLU A 277 35.99 12.91 7.03
N ILE A 278 35.09 13.91 6.95
CA ILE A 278 35.41 15.24 6.43
C ILE A 278 36.47 15.92 7.31
N ASP A 279 36.32 15.88 8.64
CA ASP A 279 37.30 16.46 9.57
C ASP A 279 38.67 15.80 9.47
N VAL A 280 38.71 14.47 9.33
CA VAL A 280 39.95 13.72 9.13
C VAL A 280 40.61 14.09 7.80
N ALA A 281 39.83 14.20 6.71
CA ALA A 281 40.32 14.62 5.40
C ALA A 281 40.91 16.04 5.44
N LEU A 282 40.22 16.99 6.09
CA LEU A 282 40.70 18.36 6.28
C LEU A 282 42.03 18.39 7.04
N ARG A 283 42.16 17.63 8.13
CA ARG A 283 43.43 17.54 8.87
C ARG A 283 44.56 16.98 8.00
N ARG A 284 44.31 15.92 7.22
CA ARG A 284 45.31 15.35 6.30
C ARG A 284 45.80 16.36 5.27
N THR A 285 44.89 17.13 4.66
CA THR A 285 45.26 18.18 3.70
C THR A 285 46.06 19.31 4.34
N SER A 286 45.73 19.69 5.58
CA SER A 286 46.48 20.69 6.34
C SER A 286 47.93 20.26 6.61
N TYR A 287 48.17 19.00 6.97
CA TYR A 287 49.53 18.50 7.21
C TYR A 287 50.35 18.40 5.91
N ALA A 288 49.73 18.04 4.79
CA ALA A 288 50.41 17.99 3.49
C ALA A 288 50.90 19.38 3.02
N HIS A 289 50.16 20.45 3.35
CA HIS A 289 50.61 21.81 3.06
C HIS A 289 51.81 22.26 3.90
N VAL A 290 51.91 21.80 5.15
CA VAL A 290 53.04 22.13 6.04
C VAL A 290 54.31 21.40 5.62
N SER A 291 54.23 20.15 5.16
CA SER A 291 55.40 19.38 4.71
C SER A 291 55.94 19.79 3.34
N ALA A 292 55.14 20.45 2.51
CA ALA A 292 55.54 20.92 1.19
C ALA A 292 56.17 22.33 1.17
N CYS A 293 56.37 22.98 2.32
CA CYS A 293 56.99 24.30 2.40
C CYS A 293 58.49 24.24 2.06
N PRO A 294 58.95 24.78 0.91
CA PRO A 294 60.35 24.66 0.49
C PRO A 294 61.33 25.42 1.40
N ALA A 295 60.83 26.37 2.20
CA ALA A 295 61.64 27.23 3.07
C ALA A 295 62.08 26.55 4.38
N CYS A 296 61.61 25.33 4.67
CA CYS A 296 61.86 24.64 5.94
C CYS A 296 62.73 23.38 5.78
N ALA A 297 63.26 23.10 4.59
CA ALA A 297 64.15 21.97 4.39
C ALA A 297 65.49 22.25 5.10
N PRO A 298 65.95 21.38 6.02
CA PRO A 298 67.24 21.56 6.68
C PRO A 298 68.36 21.45 5.64
N HIS A 299 69.22 22.48 5.62
CA HIS A 299 70.43 22.56 4.81
C HIS A 299 71.50 21.54 5.24
#